data_AF-A0A1H5WPK0-F1
#
_entry.id   AF-A0A1H5WPK0-F1
#
_cell.length_a   1.000
_cell.length_b   1.000
_cell.length_c   1.000
_cell.angle_alpha   90.00
_cell.angle_beta   90.00
_cell.angle_gamma   90.00
#
_symmetry.space_group_name_H-M   'P 1'
#
loop_
_entity.id
_entity.type
_entity.pdbx_description
1 polymer ?
#
loop_
_entity_poly.entity_id
_entity_poly.type
_entity_poly.pdbx_seq_one_letter_code
_entity_poly.pdbx_strand_id
1 'polypeptide(L)'
;MWSEEPAVQVLAARMLGRLSDHDWARDLADQLWLDDETRAWADNVQVSVEHRDSNGAVLAQGDTVVLNKDLPVKGAGFTAKRGTAVRNISLVADSPEHIEGRVEGRRIVILTKFVKKR
;
A
#
# COMPACT_ATOMS: atom_id res chain seq x y z
N MET A 1 -31.45 -13.83 -7.59
CA MET A 1 -31.96 -12.72 -6.76
C MET A 1 -30.83 -12.33 -5.83
N TRP A 2 -30.40 -11.06 -5.85
CA TRP A 2 -29.36 -10.57 -4.93
C TRP A 2 -29.91 -10.52 -3.50
N SER A 3 -29.02 -10.61 -2.51
CA SER A 3 -29.40 -10.42 -1.11
C SER A 3 -29.91 -8.99 -0.89
N GLU A 4 -30.93 -8.81 -0.06
CA GLU A 4 -31.42 -7.50 0.37
C GLU A 4 -30.62 -6.92 1.54
N GLU A 5 -29.75 -7.71 2.17
CA GLU A 5 -28.93 -7.23 3.28
C GLU A 5 -27.77 -6.33 2.80
N PRO A 6 -27.70 -5.04 3.21
CA PRO A 6 -26.71 -4.09 2.70
C PRO A 6 -25.25 -4.55 2.92
N ALA A 7 -24.96 -5.20 4.05
CA ALA A 7 -23.63 -5.73 4.33
C ALA A 7 -23.19 -6.81 3.32
N VAL A 8 -24.12 -7.65 2.88
CA VAL A 8 -23.86 -8.70 1.87
C VAL A 8 -23.66 -8.07 0.50
N GLN A 9 -24.46 -7.07 0.15
CA GLN A 9 -24.34 -6.32 -1.10
C GLN A 9 -22.98 -5.60 -1.21
N VAL A 10 -22.55 -4.93 -0.14
CA VAL A 10 -21.24 -4.27 -0.05
C VAL A 10 -20.11 -5.28 -0.18
N LEU A 11 -20.22 -6.43 0.49
CA LEU A 11 -19.21 -7.49 0.38
C LEU A 11 -19.11 -8.03 -1.05
N ALA A 12 -20.26 -8.30 -1.69
CA ALA A 12 -20.33 -8.78 -3.06
C ALA A 12 -19.71 -7.76 -4.03
N ALA A 13 -20.05 -6.47 -3.91
CA ALA A 13 -19.49 -5.39 -4.72
C ALA A 13 -17.96 -5.34 -4.61
N ARG A 14 -17.42 -5.38 -3.39
CA ARG A 14 -15.97 -5.37 -3.14
C ARG A 14 -15.28 -6.62 -3.67
N MET A 15 -15.90 -7.80 -3.56
CA MET A 15 -15.36 -9.04 -4.11
C MET A 15 -15.31 -9.01 -5.64
N LEU A 16 -16.39 -8.57 -6.29
CA LEU A 16 -16.44 -8.43 -7.75
C LEU A 16 -15.41 -7.41 -8.24
N GLY A 17 -15.22 -6.29 -7.52
CA GLY A 17 -14.17 -5.32 -7.84
C GLY A 17 -12.75 -5.90 -7.79
N ARG A 18 -12.44 -6.76 -6.80
CA ARG A 18 -11.14 -7.45 -6.72
C ARG A 18 -10.91 -8.48 -7.83
N LEU A 19 -11.99 -8.99 -8.43
CA LEU A 19 -11.97 -10.01 -9.48
C LEU A 19 -12.24 -9.41 -10.87
N SER A 20 -12.17 -8.09 -11.01
CA SER A 20 -12.48 -7.34 -12.24
C SER A 20 -11.62 -7.73 -13.46
N ASP A 21 -10.51 -8.42 -13.24
CA ASP A 21 -9.71 -9.04 -14.32
C ASP A 21 -10.50 -10.10 -15.10
N HIS A 22 -11.53 -10.70 -14.49
CA HIS A 22 -12.40 -11.69 -15.13
C HIS A 22 -13.65 -11.07 -15.74
N ASP A 23 -13.97 -11.43 -16.98
CA ASP A 23 -15.16 -10.92 -17.69
C ASP A 23 -16.47 -11.20 -16.95
N TRP A 24 -16.65 -12.43 -16.43
CA TRP A 24 -17.85 -12.80 -15.67
C TRP A 24 -18.06 -11.95 -14.40
N ALA A 25 -16.98 -11.45 -13.80
CA ALA A 25 -17.07 -10.61 -12.60
C ALA A 25 -17.53 -9.20 -12.95
N ARG A 26 -17.10 -8.67 -14.10
CA ARG A 26 -17.56 -7.38 -14.62
C ARG A 26 -19.03 -7.42 -15.00
N ASP A 27 -19.44 -8.47 -15.73
CA ASP A 27 -20.84 -8.65 -16.14
C ASP A 27 -21.80 -8.74 -14.94
N LEU A 28 -21.37 -9.41 -13.86
CA LEU A 28 -22.15 -9.49 -12.61
C LEU A 28 -22.14 -8.16 -11.83
N ALA A 29 -21.03 -7.42 -11.85
CA ALA A 29 -20.94 -6.11 -11.20
C ALA A 29 -21.89 -5.08 -11.85
N ASP A 30 -22.03 -5.13 -13.17
CA ASP A 30 -22.93 -4.25 -13.93
C ASP A 30 -24.41 -4.52 -13.62
N GLN A 31 -24.75 -5.76 -13.22
CA GLN A 31 -26.10 -6.16 -12.81
C GLN A 31 -26.39 -5.90 -11.33
N LEU A 32 -25.37 -5.56 -10.53
CA LEU A 32 -25.53 -5.30 -9.11
C LEU A 32 -26.09 -3.90 -8.89
N TRP A 33 -27.39 -3.85 -8.58
CA TRP A 33 -28.04 -2.63 -8.11
C TRP A 33 -27.71 -2.38 -6.63
N LEU A 34 -27.22 -1.18 -6.34
CA LEU A 34 -27.03 -0.65 -4.98
C LEU A 34 -27.70 0.72 -4.93
N ASP A 35 -28.32 1.05 -3.81
CA ASP A 35 -28.69 2.44 -3.52
C ASP A 35 -27.44 3.32 -3.29
N ASP A 36 -27.62 4.63 -3.28
CA ASP A 36 -26.52 5.60 -3.19
C ASP A 36 -25.69 5.46 -1.89
N GLU A 37 -26.33 5.14 -0.76
CA GLU A 37 -25.66 4.95 0.53
C GLU A 37 -24.81 3.67 0.52
N THR A 38 -25.40 2.57 0.06
CA THR A 38 -24.74 1.26 -0.04
C THR A 38 -23.59 1.29 -1.06
N ARG A 39 -23.75 2.01 -2.18
CA ARG A 39 -22.67 2.22 -3.15
C ARG A 39 -21.52 3.01 -2.54
N ALA A 40 -21.80 4.13 -1.88
CA ALA A 40 -20.77 4.91 -1.20
C ALA A 40 -20.02 4.09 -0.13
N TRP A 41 -20.72 3.22 0.60
CA TRP A 41 -20.09 2.29 1.53
C TRP A 41 -19.21 1.26 0.82
N ALA A 42 -19.70 0.67 -0.28
CA ALA A 42 -18.95 -0.28 -1.08
C ALA A 42 -17.63 0.32 -1.59
N ASP A 43 -17.69 1.54 -2.12
CA ASP A 43 -16.55 2.25 -2.74
C ASP A 43 -15.54 2.79 -1.71
N ASN A 44 -15.95 2.95 -0.45
CA ASN A 44 -15.06 3.30 0.65
C ASN A 44 -14.18 2.09 1.07
N VAL A 45 -13.33 1.65 0.15
CA VAL A 45 -12.29 0.65 0.36
C VAL A 45 -10.97 1.37 0.55
N GLN A 46 -10.33 1.09 1.68
CA GLN A 46 -8.96 1.52 1.88
C GLN A 46 -8.05 0.65 1.00
N VAL A 47 -7.57 1.21 -0.11
CA VAL A 47 -6.59 0.55 -0.97
C VAL A 47 -5.28 0.46 -0.18
N SER A 48 -5.01 -0.71 0.39
CA SER A 48 -3.74 -0.97 1.05
C SER A 48 -2.68 -1.16 -0.02
N VAL A 49 -1.94 -0.11 -0.31
CA VAL A 49 -0.79 -0.16 -1.19
C VAL A 49 0.29 -1.03 -0.53
N GLU A 50 0.59 -2.17 -1.16
CA GLU A 50 1.58 -3.11 -0.64
C GLU A 50 3.00 -2.59 -0.92
N HIS A 51 3.79 -2.41 0.14
CA HIS A 51 5.17 -1.98 0.04
C HIS A 51 6.08 -3.19 0.13
N ARG A 52 6.95 -3.37 -0.88
CA ARG A 52 7.89 -4.50 -0.93
C ARG A 52 9.32 -4.00 -1.00
N ASP A 53 10.20 -4.64 -0.24
CA ASP A 53 11.64 -4.33 -0.26
C ASP A 53 12.31 -4.82 -1.55
N SER A 54 13.62 -4.60 -1.67
CA SER A 54 14.42 -5.05 -2.83
C SER A 54 14.46 -6.57 -3.07
N ASN A 55 14.07 -7.39 -2.09
CA ASN A 55 13.99 -8.85 -2.20
C ASN A 55 12.54 -9.35 -2.29
N GLY A 56 11.56 -8.46 -2.40
CA GLY A 56 10.14 -8.79 -2.48
C GLY A 56 9.45 -9.04 -1.14
N ALA A 57 10.14 -8.82 0.00
CA ALA A 57 9.57 -8.96 1.32
C ALA A 57 8.61 -7.80 1.63
N VAL A 58 7.45 -8.11 2.18
CA VAL A 58 6.42 -7.12 2.54
C VAL A 58 6.89 -6.31 3.75
N LEU A 59 6.81 -4.99 3.61
CA LEU A 59 7.12 -4.02 4.63
C LEU A 59 5.85 -3.63 5.39
N ALA A 60 5.95 -3.56 6.71
CA ALA A 60 4.90 -3.13 7.60
C ALA A 60 5.27 -1.82 8.30
N GLN A 61 4.25 -1.12 8.79
CA GLN A 61 4.42 0.07 9.62
C GLN A 61 5.27 -0.30 10.86
N GLY A 62 6.32 0.49 11.14
CA GLY A 62 7.20 0.27 12.28
C GLY A 62 8.37 -0.70 12.03
N ASP A 63 8.47 -1.30 10.84
CA ASP A 63 9.58 -2.20 10.51
C ASP A 63 10.96 -1.50 10.59
N THR A 64 12.01 -2.32 10.70
CA THR A 64 13.39 -1.87 10.52
C THR A 64 13.93 -2.38 9.19
N VAL A 65 14.48 -1.48 8.38
CA VAL A 65 15.09 -1.80 7.10
C VAL A 65 16.54 -1.34 7.06
N VAL A 66 17.30 -1.88 6.11
CA VAL A 66 18.72 -1.57 5.91
C VAL A 66 18.94 -1.12 4.48
N LEU A 67 19.71 -0.05 4.29
CA LEU A 67 20.06 0.43 2.95
C LEU A 67 20.98 -0.56 2.22
N ASN A 68 20.62 -0.92 1.00
CA ASN A 68 21.44 -1.81 0.15
C ASN A 68 22.46 -1.04 -0.71
N LYS A 69 22.36 0.30 -0.78
CA LYS A 69 23.23 1.21 -1.54
C LYS A 69 23.47 2.51 -0.77
N ASP A 70 24.52 3.23 -1.16
CA ASP A 70 24.77 4.60 -0.70
C ASP A 70 23.78 5.56 -1.37
N LEU A 71 23.06 6.35 -0.58
CA LEU A 71 22.05 7.28 -1.07
C LEU A 71 22.35 8.72 -0.61
N PRO A 72 22.58 9.67 -1.53
CA PRO A 72 22.70 11.07 -1.17
C PRO A 72 21.33 11.61 -0.72
N VAL A 73 21.27 12.17 0.49
CA VAL A 73 20.02 12.69 1.04
C VAL A 73 19.85 14.14 0.57
N LYS A 74 18.83 14.38 -0.25
CA LYS A 74 18.46 15.72 -0.72
C LYS A 74 18.14 16.62 0.47
N GLY A 75 18.69 17.84 0.47
CA GLY A 75 18.46 18.84 1.52
C GLY A 75 19.20 18.59 2.85
N ALA A 76 19.89 17.45 3.00
CA ALA A 76 20.58 17.14 4.25
C ALA A 76 22.11 17.31 4.18
N GLY A 77 22.69 17.34 2.98
CA GLY A 77 24.13 17.52 2.79
C GLY A 77 24.99 16.32 3.22
N PHE A 78 24.38 15.20 3.57
CA PHE A 78 25.07 13.94 3.87
C PHE A 78 24.60 12.79 2.97
N THR A 79 25.39 11.73 2.92
CA THR A 79 25.06 10.50 2.19
C THR A 79 24.78 9.39 3.20
N ALA A 80 23.58 8.83 3.17
CA ALA A 80 23.25 7.65 3.95
C ALA A 80 23.97 6.44 3.35
N LYS A 81 24.90 5.86 4.11
CA LYS A 81 25.76 4.76 3.62
C LYS A 81 25.01 3.44 3.57
N ARG A 82 25.41 2.57 2.64
CA ARG A 82 25.00 1.17 2.60
C ARG A 82 25.23 0.53 3.97
N GLY A 83 24.26 -0.26 4.42
CA GLY A 83 24.26 -0.89 5.74
C GLY A 83 23.68 -0.02 6.86
N THR A 84 23.39 1.27 6.61
CA THR A 84 22.67 2.11 7.58
C THR A 84 21.29 1.52 7.84
N ALA A 85 20.97 1.30 9.12
CA ALA A 85 19.67 0.83 9.55
C ALA A 85 18.70 2.01 9.73
N VAL A 86 17.53 1.90 9.13
CA VAL A 86 16.41 2.82 9.26
C VAL A 86 15.33 2.12 10.07
N ARG A 87 15.14 2.56 11.32
CA ARG A 87 14.20 1.96 12.27
C ARG A 87 12.88 2.71 12.25
N ASN A 88 11.80 2.01 12.61
CA ASN A 88 10.46 2.57 12.73
C ASN A 88 10.01 3.27 11.45
N ILE A 89 10.06 2.55 10.32
CA ILE A 89 9.63 3.12 9.04
C ILE A 89 8.12 3.36 9.01
N SER A 90 7.70 4.34 8.20
CA SER A 90 6.30 4.57 7.86
C SER A 90 6.06 4.27 6.39
N LEU A 91 4.91 3.65 6.09
CA LEU A 91 4.48 3.38 4.72
C LEU A 91 3.78 4.61 4.13
N VAL A 92 3.99 4.90 2.85
CA VAL A 92 3.34 6.02 2.16
C VAL A 92 2.06 5.50 1.50
N ALA A 93 0.91 5.94 1.99
CA ALA A 93 -0.39 5.43 1.54
C ALA A 93 -0.59 5.55 0.01
N ASP A 94 -0.07 6.61 -0.59
CA ASP A 94 -0.29 6.93 -2.00
C ASP A 94 0.81 6.40 -2.93
N SER A 95 1.84 5.72 -2.40
CA SER A 95 2.96 5.28 -3.24
C SER A 95 3.66 4.00 -2.75
N PRO A 96 3.52 2.87 -3.48
CA PRO A 96 4.09 1.58 -3.07
C PRO A 96 5.61 1.57 -3.04
N GLU A 97 6.21 2.46 -3.83
CA GLU A 97 7.65 2.56 -3.96
C GLU A 97 8.29 3.42 -2.87
N HIS A 98 7.52 4.15 -2.06
CA HIS A 98 8.08 5.10 -1.11
C HIS A 98 7.80 4.68 0.33
N ILE A 99 8.83 4.78 1.16
CA ILE A 99 8.72 4.67 2.61
C ILE A 99 9.41 5.86 3.25
N GLU A 100 8.95 6.22 4.44
CA GLU A 100 9.59 7.24 5.24
C GLU A 100 10.34 6.62 6.40
N GLY A 101 11.46 7.24 6.77
CA GLY A 101 12.20 6.82 7.95
C GLY A 101 13.09 7.93 8.47
N ARG A 102 13.82 7.63 9.54
CA ARG A 102 14.79 8.57 10.13
C ARG A 102 16.21 8.05 10.01
N VAL A 103 17.10 8.90 9.53
CA VAL A 103 18.56 8.69 9.50
C VAL A 103 19.19 9.94 10.11
N GLU A 104 20.07 9.75 11.09
CA GLU A 104 20.75 10.86 11.81
C GLU A 104 19.78 11.94 12.32
N GLY A 105 18.61 11.52 12.82
CA GLY A 105 17.58 12.43 13.36
C GLY A 105 16.76 13.19 12.31
N ARG A 106 17.06 13.05 11.01
CA ARG A 106 16.28 13.68 9.93
C ARG A 106 15.30 12.70 9.30
N ARG A 107 14.09 13.17 9.02
CA ARG A 107 13.08 12.40 8.27
C ARG A 107 13.44 12.45 6.78
N ILE A 108 13.50 11.28 6.16
CA ILE A 108 13.81 11.12 4.74
C ILE A 108 12.80 10.19 4.08
N VAL A 109 12.58 10.39 2.79
CA VAL A 109 11.80 9.49 1.94
C VAL A 109 12.77 8.61 1.16
N ILE A 110 12.54 7.31 1.15
CA ILE A 110 13.42 6.30 0.57
C ILE A 110 12.61 5.43 -0.37
N LEU A 111 13.19 5.10 -1.53
CA LEU A 111 12.59 4.13 -2.43
C LEU A 111 12.76 2.71 -1.88
N THR A 112 11.69 1.92 -1.85
CA THR A 112 11.67 0.56 -1.28
C THR A 112 12.65 -0.40 -1.98
N LYS A 113 12.94 -0.19 -3.27
CA LYS A 113 13.96 -0.93 -4.03
C LYS A 113 15.40 -0.76 -3.52
N PHE A 114 15.66 0.22 -2.65
CA PHE A 114 16.98 0.45 -2.05
C PHE A 114 17.08 -0.01 -0.60
N VAL A 115 16.04 -0.65 -0.08
CA VAL A 115 16.03 -1.17 1.27
C VAL A 115 15.87 -2.69 1.30
N LYS A 116 16.35 -3.29 2.37
CA LYS A 116 16.14 -4.68 2.71
C LYS A 116 15.55 -4.76 4.11
N LYS A 117 14.47 -5.53 4.29
CA LYS A 117 13.92 -5.81 5.63
C LYS A 117 14.97 -6.54 6.47
N ARG A 118 15.17 -6.06 7.70
CA ARG A 118 16.13 -6.65 8.64
C ARG A 118 15.60 -7.94 9.24
#